data_AF-A0A090WNU9-F1
#
_entry.id   AF-A0A090WNU9-F1
#
_cell.length_a   1.000
_cell.length_b   1.000
_cell.length_c   1.000
_cell.angle_alpha   90.00
_cell.angle_beta   90.00
_cell.angle_gamma   90.00
#
_symmetry.space_group_name_H-M   'P 1'
#
loop_
_entity.id
_entity.type
_entity.pdbx_description
1 polymer ?
#
loop_
_entity_poly.entity_id
_entity_poly.type
_entity_poly.pdbx_seq_one_letter_code
_entity_poly.pdbx_strand_id
1 'polypeptide(L)'
;MEQSLIGSATLSQLLFDGSYIVGLQSAKVYLEISKNAKTKTDLEVKKAVVNAYGNVLLTEESVAILERNKTALQKNLDEITKIYENGLEEEESVEQLKITLSTLKAP
;
A
#
# COMPACT_ATOMS: atom_id res chain seq x y z
N MET A 1 80.89 12.46 33.93
CA MET A 1 80.00 11.68 33.04
C MET A 1 79.10 12.69 32.36
N GLU A 2 79.25 12.87 31.04
CA GLU A 2 78.49 13.84 30.25
C GLU A 2 76.99 13.52 30.29
N GLN A 3 76.16 14.50 30.65
CA GLN A 3 74.72 14.44 30.41
C GLN A 3 74.43 15.19 29.11
N SER A 4 74.01 14.45 28.09
CA SER A 4 73.44 15.04 26.88
C SER A 4 71.92 15.11 27.03
N LEU A 5 71.37 16.32 27.07
CA LEU A 5 69.93 16.57 26.97
C LEU A 5 69.60 16.86 25.51
N ILE A 6 68.86 15.96 24.86
CA ILE A 6 68.37 16.14 23.48
C ILE A 6 66.86 16.37 23.56
N GLY A 7 66.41 17.60 23.29
CA GLY A 7 65.01 17.94 23.10
C GLY A 7 64.69 18.05 21.60
N SER A 8 63.59 17.45 21.16
CA SER A 8 63.10 17.58 19.79
C SER A 8 61.64 18.05 19.76
N ALA A 9 61.30 18.82 18.72
CA ALA A 9 59.94 19.23 18.41
C ALA A 9 59.70 19.00 16.91
N THR A 10 58.59 18.34 16.57
CA THR A 10 58.24 18.00 15.18
C THR A 10 56.94 18.72 14.79
N LEU A 11 56.99 19.46 13.69
CA LEU A 11 55.81 20.04 13.04
C LEU A 11 55.53 19.29 11.74
N SER A 12 54.37 18.67 11.63
CA SER A 12 53.92 17.98 10.42
C SER A 12 52.87 18.83 9.70
N GLN A 13 53.07 19.08 8.41
CA GLN A 13 52.12 19.78 7.55
C GLN A 13 51.75 18.88 6.36
N LEU A 14 50.45 18.68 6.14
CA LEU A 14 49.96 17.98 4.97
C LEU A 14 50.02 18.92 3.76
N LEU A 15 50.86 18.60 2.78
CA LEU A 15 51.01 19.41 1.57
C LEU A 15 49.99 19.02 0.49
N PHE A 16 49.69 17.72 0.32
CA PHE A 16 48.63 17.22 -0.56
C PHE A 16 48.28 15.76 -0.24
N ASP A 17 46.99 15.43 -0.09
CA ASP A 17 46.50 14.05 0.06
C ASP A 17 45.31 13.79 -0.88
N GLY A 18 45.52 12.95 -1.89
CA GLY A 18 44.48 12.57 -2.85
C GLY A 18 43.31 11.82 -2.23
N SER A 19 43.52 11.12 -1.11
CA SER A 19 42.49 10.38 -0.39
C SER A 19 41.42 11.31 0.18
N TYR A 20 41.80 12.53 0.56
CA TYR A 20 40.87 13.54 1.07
C TYR A 20 39.90 14.02 -0.03
N ILE A 21 40.41 14.20 -1.25
CA ILE A 21 39.61 14.59 -2.42
C ILE A 21 38.63 13.48 -2.79
N VAL A 22 39.10 12.22 -2.84
CA VAL A 22 38.25 11.05 -3.12
C VAL A 22 37.20 10.87 -2.03
N GLY A 23 37.57 10.97 -0.74
CA GLY A 23 36.64 10.86 0.39
C GLY A 23 35.55 11.95 0.35
N LEU A 24 35.91 13.20 0.05
CA LEU A 24 34.94 14.27 -0.15
C LEU A 24 33.99 14.02 -1.33
N GLN A 25 34.50 13.47 -2.44
CA GLN A 25 33.67 13.08 -3.57
C GLN A 25 32.70 11.94 -3.21
N SER A 26 33.17 10.89 -2.55
CA SER A 26 32.32 9.79 -2.06
C SER A 26 31.24 10.28 -1.09
N ALA A 27 31.57 11.20 -0.18
CA ALA A 27 30.61 11.81 0.73
C ALA A 27 29.52 12.59 -0.01
N LYS A 28 29.87 13.33 -1.08
CA LYS A 28 28.90 14.05 -1.93
C LYS A 28 27.95 13.07 -2.64
N VAL A 29 28.49 12.00 -3.23
CA VAL A 29 27.70 10.97 -3.91
C VAL A 29 26.76 10.28 -2.93
N TYR A 30 27.24 9.91 -1.74
CA TYR A 30 26.40 9.30 -0.71
C TYR A 30 25.26 10.23 -0.26
N LEU A 31 25.54 11.54 -0.11
CA LEU A 31 24.51 12.53 0.21
C LEU A 31 23.45 12.62 -0.88
N GLU A 32 23.85 12.58 -2.15
CA GLU A 32 22.92 12.60 -3.28
C GLU A 32 22.04 11.34 -3.32
N ILE A 33 22.64 10.15 -3.15
CA ILE A 33 21.91 8.88 -3.03
C ILE A 33 20.91 8.96 -1.88
N SER A 34 21.32 9.47 -0.72
CA SER A 34 20.44 9.59 0.45
C SER A 34 19.27 10.53 0.19
N LYS A 35 19.50 11.66 -0.50
CA LYS A 35 18.42 12.58 -0.91
C LYS A 35 17.46 11.92 -1.89
N ASN A 36 17.97 11.18 -2.87
CA ASN A 36 17.15 10.46 -3.84
C ASN A 36 16.32 9.34 -3.18
N ALA A 37 16.92 8.61 -2.24
CA ALA A 37 16.23 7.60 -1.45
C ALA A 37 15.08 8.21 -0.64
N LYS A 38 15.32 9.35 0.02
CA LYS A 38 14.27 10.10 0.73
C LYS A 38 13.12 10.49 -0.20
N THR A 39 13.42 11.11 -1.34
CA THR A 39 12.40 11.50 -2.33
C THR A 39 11.60 10.29 -2.80
N LYS A 40 12.26 9.16 -3.06
CA LYS A 40 11.59 7.91 -3.44
C LYS A 40 10.64 7.44 -2.35
N THR A 41 11.09 7.37 -1.10
CA THR A 41 10.26 6.96 0.04
C THR A 41 9.05 7.88 0.22
N ASP A 42 9.23 9.20 0.10
CA ASP A 42 8.13 10.17 0.19
C ASP A 42 7.08 9.93 -0.90
N LEU A 43 7.49 9.59 -2.13
CA LEU A 43 6.58 9.25 -3.23
C LEU A 43 5.88 7.91 -3.00
N GLU A 44 6.58 6.90 -2.49
CA GLU A 44 5.99 5.59 -2.18
C GLU A 44 4.94 5.70 -1.08
N VAL A 45 5.19 6.49 -0.03
CA VAL A 45 4.21 6.76 1.02
C VAL A 45 2.98 7.45 0.44
N LYS A 46 3.15 8.49 -0.37
CA LYS A 46 2.03 9.18 -1.03
C LYS A 46 1.21 8.21 -1.90
N LYS A 47 1.88 7.37 -2.69
CA LYS A 47 1.22 6.35 -3.52
C LYS A 47 0.44 5.35 -2.67
N ALA A 48 1.01 4.88 -1.57
CA ALA A 48 0.34 3.96 -0.66
C ALA A 48 -0.94 4.56 -0.06
N VAL A 49 -0.89 5.81 0.38
CA VAL A 49 -2.05 6.54 0.93
C VAL A 49 -3.14 6.71 -0.12
N VAL A 50 -2.79 7.16 -1.33
CA VAL A 50 -3.75 7.33 -2.44
C VAL A 50 -4.41 6.01 -2.81
N ASN A 51 -3.62 4.93 -2.93
CA ASN A 51 -4.15 3.61 -3.24
C ASN A 51 -5.07 3.08 -2.15
N ALA A 52 -4.68 3.24 -0.88
CA ALA A 52 -5.52 2.82 0.25
C ALA A 52 -6.87 3.56 0.26
N TYR A 53 -6.85 4.87 0.04
CA TYR A 53 -8.07 5.67 -0.05
C TYR A 53 -8.95 5.25 -1.24
N GLY A 54 -8.35 5.06 -2.42
CA GLY A 54 -9.07 4.57 -3.59
C GLY A 54 -9.69 3.18 -3.38
N ASN A 55 -8.99 2.28 -2.71
CA ASN A 55 -9.51 0.97 -2.36
C ASN A 55 -10.69 1.05 -1.39
N VAL A 56 -10.65 1.94 -0.38
CA VAL A 56 -11.78 2.16 0.53
C VAL A 56 -13.02 2.61 -0.25
N LEU A 57 -12.91 3.64 -1.09
CA LEU A 57 -14.03 4.12 -1.91
C LEU A 57 -14.58 3.03 -2.85
N LEU A 58 -13.69 2.26 -3.49
CA LEU A 58 -14.09 1.15 -4.35
C LEU A 58 -14.85 0.07 -3.57
N THR A 59 -14.37 -0.28 -2.38
CA THR A 59 -15.04 -1.23 -1.51
C THR A 59 -16.41 -0.70 -1.05
N GLU A 60 -16.51 0.57 -0.67
CA GLU A 60 -17.78 1.20 -0.28
C GLU A 60 -18.83 1.14 -1.40
N GLU A 61 -18.47 1.52 -2.64
CA GLU A 61 -19.41 1.42 -3.76
C GLU A 61 -19.75 -0.05 -4.10
N SER A 62 -18.78 -0.96 -3.97
CA SER A 62 -19.03 -2.40 -4.16
C SER A 62 -20.06 -2.93 -3.16
N VAL A 63 -19.97 -2.54 -1.88
CA VAL A 63 -20.97 -2.87 -0.86
C VAL A 63 -22.32 -2.25 -1.19
N ALA A 64 -22.34 -0.98 -1.63
CA ALA A 64 -23.59 -0.32 -2.04
C ALA A 64 -24.28 -1.04 -3.21
N ILE A 65 -23.51 -1.51 -4.21
CA ILE A 65 -24.03 -2.32 -5.33
C ILE A 65 -24.57 -3.66 -4.83
N LEU A 66 -23.85 -4.36 -3.96
CA LEU A 66 -24.29 -5.64 -3.40
C LEU A 66 -25.61 -5.51 -2.62
N GLU A 67 -25.78 -4.46 -1.83
CA GLU A 67 -27.03 -4.22 -1.09
C GLU A 67 -28.21 -3.88 -2.03
N ARG A 68 -27.97 -3.12 -3.10
CA ARG A 68 -28.98 -2.89 -4.16
C ARG A 68 -29.40 -4.19 -4.82
N ASN A 69 -28.44 -5.04 -5.20
CA ASN A 69 -28.71 -6.33 -5.84
C ASN A 69 -29.48 -7.28 -4.92
N LYS A 70 -29.11 -7.33 -3.64
CA LYS A 70 -29.81 -8.11 -2.61
C LYS A 70 -31.26 -7.65 -2.43
N THR A 71 -31.49 -6.33 -2.43
CA THR A 71 -32.85 -5.75 -2.36
C THR A 71 -33.68 -6.16 -3.58
N ALA A 72 -33.10 -6.08 -4.78
CA ALA A 72 -33.78 -6.50 -6.01
C ALA A 72 -34.09 -8.00 -6.01
N LEU A 73 -33.15 -8.86 -5.60
CA LEU A 73 -33.35 -10.30 -5.50
C LEU A 73 -34.40 -10.68 -4.47
N GLN A 74 -34.44 -10.00 -3.31
CA GLN A 74 -35.48 -10.24 -2.31
C GLN A 74 -36.86 -9.91 -2.87
N LYS A 75 -37.01 -8.77 -3.54
CA LYS A 75 -38.27 -8.39 -4.20
C LYS A 75 -38.70 -9.43 -5.25
N ASN A 76 -37.77 -9.85 -6.11
CA ASN A 76 -38.05 -10.87 -7.13
C ASN A 76 -38.45 -12.20 -6.49
N LEU A 77 -37.78 -12.62 -5.42
CA LEU A 77 -38.14 -13.83 -4.69
C LEU A 77 -39.56 -13.74 -4.12
N ASP A 78 -39.92 -12.61 -3.52
CA ASP A 78 -41.26 -12.39 -2.96
C ASP A 78 -42.34 -12.42 -4.05
N GLU A 79 -42.06 -11.88 -5.24
CA GLU A 79 -42.97 -11.89 -6.39
C GLU A 79 -43.13 -13.31 -6.97
N ILE A 80 -42.02 -13.99 -7.25
CA ILE A 80 -42.01 -15.35 -7.82
C ILE A 80 -42.64 -16.37 -6.86
N THR A 81 -42.39 -16.25 -5.55
CA THR A 81 -43.04 -17.10 -4.54
C THR A 81 -44.56 -17.00 -4.62
N LYS A 82 -45.11 -15.79 -4.79
CA LYS A 82 -46.56 -15.61 -4.95
C LYS A 82 -47.09 -16.20 -6.26
N ILE A 83 -46.32 -16.11 -7.35
CA ILE A 83 -46.73 -16.70 -8.63
C ILE A 83 -46.75 -18.24 -8.54
N TYR A 84 -45.75 -18.83 -7.88
CA TYR A 84 -45.70 -20.26 -7.55
C TYR A 84 -46.89 -20.68 -6.66
N GLU A 85 -47.20 -19.93 -5.61
CA GLU A 85 -48.36 -20.20 -4.73
C GLU A 85 -49.69 -20.19 -5.49
N ASN A 86 -49.78 -19.42 -6.58
CA ASN A 86 -50.92 -19.41 -7.49
C ASN A 86 -50.86 -20.50 -8.58
N GLY A 87 -49.83 -21.36 -8.57
CA GLY A 87 -49.64 -22.47 -9.50
C GLY A 87 -49.19 -22.05 -10.91
N LEU A 88 -48.67 -20.84 -11.07
CA LEU A 88 -48.30 -20.25 -12.38
C LEU A 88 -46.78 -20.25 -12.64
N GLU A 89 -45.99 -20.81 -11.73
CA GLU A 89 -44.53 -20.88 -11.77
C GLU A 89 -44.05 -22.13 -11.03
N GLU A 90 -42.83 -22.57 -11.28
CA GLU A 90 -42.25 -23.78 -10.68
C GLU A 90 -41.53 -23.49 -9.36
N GLU A 91 -41.54 -24.44 -8.42
CA GLU A 91 -40.84 -24.32 -7.13
C GLU A 91 -39.32 -24.16 -7.33
N GLU A 92 -38.78 -24.76 -8.39
CA GLU A 92 -37.37 -24.63 -8.77
C GLU A 92 -36.94 -23.18 -8.94
N SER A 93 -37.78 -22.34 -9.56
CA SER A 93 -37.54 -20.91 -9.75
C SER A 93 -37.39 -20.17 -8.41
N VAL A 94 -38.18 -20.54 -7.41
CA VAL A 94 -38.09 -20.01 -6.03
C VAL A 94 -36.79 -20.49 -5.36
N GLU A 95 -36.46 -21.78 -5.51
CA GLU A 95 -35.27 -22.41 -4.94
C GLU A 95 -33.97 -21.74 -5.45
N GLN A 96 -33.86 -21.55 -6.76
CA GLN A 96 -32.70 -20.92 -7.39
C GLN A 96 -32.48 -19.47 -6.92
N LEU A 97 -33.56 -18.70 -6.77
CA LEU A 97 -33.49 -17.34 -6.25
C LEU A 97 -33.08 -17.31 -4.77
N LYS A 98 -33.56 -18.25 -3.95
CA LYS A 98 -33.12 -18.41 -2.55
C LYS A 98 -31.63 -18.74 -2.45
N ILE A 99 -31.13 -19.65 -3.29
CA ILE A 99 -29.70 -19.99 -3.35
C ILE A 99 -28.88 -18.76 -3.71
N THR A 100 -29.27 -18.05 -4.78
CA THR A 100 -28.58 -16.84 -5.25
C THR A 100 -28.54 -15.76 -4.16
N LEU A 101 -29.66 -15.52 -3.49
CA LEU A 101 -29.75 -14.57 -2.39
C LEU A 101 -28.90 -14.98 -1.18
N SER A 102 -28.80 -16.29 -0.89
CA SER A 102 -27.99 -16.82 0.21
C SER A 102 -26.49 -16.66 -0.06
N THR A 103 -26.05 -16.84 -1.30
CA THR A 103 -24.67 -16.58 -1.74
C THR A 103 -24.27 -15.12 -1.54
N LEU A 104 -25.19 -14.17 -1.74
CA LEU A 104 -24.94 -12.74 -1.50
C LEU A 104 -24.98 -12.34 -0.01
N LYS A 105 -25.52 -13.20 0.87
CA LYS A 105 -25.59 -12.95 2.33
C LYS A 105 -24.44 -13.60 3.10
N ALA A 106 -23.71 -14.53 2.49
CA ALA A 106 -22.60 -15.23 3.13
C ALA A 106 -21.40 -14.26 3.34
N PRO A 107 -20.70 -14.35 4.49
CA PRO A 107 -19.58 -13.48 4.83
C PRO A 107 -18.35 -13.68 3.94
#